data_AF-A0A9N8P5L4-F1
#
_entry.id   AF-A0A9N8P5L4-F1
#
_cell.length_a   1.000
_cell.length_b   1.000
_cell.length_c   1.000
_cell.angle_alpha   90.00
_cell.angle_beta   90.00
_cell.angle_gamma   90.00
#
_symmetry.space_group_name_H-M   'P 1'
#
loop_
_entity.id
_entity.type
_entity.pdbx_description
1 polymer ?
#
loop_
_entity_poly.entity_id
_entity_poly.type
_entity_poly.pdbx_seq_one_letter_code
_entity_poly.pdbx_strand_id
1 'polypeptide(L)'
;MRFELFALPVLAAIAEAAAISSKPSSVCTTCPVTIQNTDSAIASILSQMAAQSPKAVLTTTSITGSPVAATAVAKMSTTAPTSAKPTAASTTSKAKTSTSSKKRQRRAATTSSSVAAATTSAAACSSMPNFGYTYTPSNAAPSAFLKDSTLRSQYMSATVPSNYVWRFAGFYASVSQAGYMFYTELSSYSPTQCAAICDANTACKGFNIYFERVPKLTPGDGCTNPAPQVDVKCAFYSTAVSEANAVNVGSWRSSFNVVITGANGYTKM
;
A
#
# COMPACT_ATOMS: atom_id res chain seq x y z
N MET A 1 -63.78 14.97 50.06
CA MET A 1 -63.00 14.88 48.81
C MET A 1 -61.58 14.48 49.19
N ARG A 2 -61.24 13.19 49.11
CA ARG A 2 -59.89 12.67 49.39
C ARG A 2 -59.22 12.38 48.05
N PHE A 3 -58.13 13.08 47.76
CA PHE A 3 -57.27 12.83 46.59
C PHE A 3 -56.17 11.86 47.03
N GLU A 4 -56.23 10.63 46.53
CA GLU A 4 -55.14 9.65 46.62
C GLU A 4 -54.12 9.96 45.51
N LEU A 5 -52.91 10.29 45.92
CA LEU A 5 -51.77 10.59 45.04
C LEU A 5 -51.02 9.27 44.78
N PHE A 6 -51.24 8.64 43.62
CA PHE A 6 -50.45 7.46 43.21
C PHE A 6 -49.06 7.90 42.71
N ALA A 7 -48.03 7.54 43.47
CA ALA A 7 -46.63 7.62 43.08
C ALA A 7 -46.28 6.45 42.13
N LEU A 8 -45.68 6.75 40.99
CA LEU A 8 -45.02 5.78 40.10
C LEU A 8 -43.51 5.77 40.37
N PRO A 9 -42.84 4.61 40.40
CA PRO A 9 -41.39 4.54 40.52
C PRO A 9 -40.72 4.77 39.17
N VAL A 10 -39.74 5.68 39.14
CA VAL A 10 -38.83 5.89 38.03
C VAL A 10 -37.86 4.70 37.98
N LEU A 11 -37.97 3.86 36.96
CA LEU A 11 -36.95 2.86 36.62
C LEU A 11 -35.72 3.60 36.06
N ALA A 12 -34.62 3.56 36.80
CA ALA A 12 -33.31 3.97 36.31
C ALA A 12 -32.78 2.92 35.32
N ALA A 13 -32.66 3.28 34.04
CA ALA A 13 -31.92 2.51 33.07
C ALA A 13 -30.42 2.72 33.31
N ILE A 14 -29.73 1.66 33.70
CA ILE A 14 -28.27 1.62 33.84
C ILE A 14 -27.71 1.49 32.42
N ALA A 15 -27.30 2.60 31.82
CA ALA A 15 -26.50 2.58 30.60
C ALA A 15 -25.06 2.30 30.98
N GLU A 16 -24.58 1.11 30.65
CA GLU A 16 -23.18 0.71 30.80
C GLU A 16 -22.37 1.34 29.67
N ALA A 17 -22.09 2.64 29.81
CA ALA A 17 -21.12 3.33 28.99
C ALA A 17 -19.73 2.94 29.47
N ALA A 18 -19.11 1.97 28.80
CA ALA A 18 -17.68 1.72 28.93
C ALA A 18 -16.91 2.97 28.43
N ALA A 19 -16.62 3.86 29.36
CA ALA A 19 -15.79 5.03 29.14
C ALA A 19 -14.35 4.59 28.88
N ILE A 20 -13.92 4.65 27.61
CA ILE A 20 -12.50 4.56 27.27
C ILE A 20 -11.88 5.93 27.52
N SER A 21 -11.58 6.21 28.78
CA SER A 21 -10.73 7.32 29.20
C SER A 21 -9.36 6.77 29.54
N SER A 22 -8.39 6.96 28.64
CA SER A 22 -7.00 7.23 29.03
C SER A 22 -6.12 7.58 27.82
N LYS A 23 -5.43 8.70 27.98
CA LYS A 23 -4.25 9.21 27.28
C LYS A 23 -3.36 8.11 26.64
N PRO A 24 -2.89 8.25 25.37
CA PRO A 24 -2.05 7.24 24.75
C PRO A 24 -0.62 7.38 25.28
N SER A 25 -0.11 6.34 25.93
CA SER A 25 1.32 6.17 26.19
C SER A 25 1.67 4.69 26.11
N SER A 26 1.72 4.20 24.88
CA SER A 26 2.57 3.11 24.40
C SER A 26 2.22 2.89 22.93
N VAL A 27 3.21 3.02 22.06
CA VAL A 27 3.08 2.65 20.65
C VAL A 27 2.97 1.12 20.62
N CYS A 28 1.75 0.58 20.64
CA CYS A 28 1.54 -0.84 20.50
C CYS A 28 1.88 -1.25 19.06
N THR A 29 2.96 -1.99 18.87
CA THR A 29 3.47 -2.41 17.55
C THR A 29 2.62 -3.53 16.92
N THR A 30 1.72 -4.15 17.68
CA THR A 30 0.93 -5.31 17.25
C THR A 30 -0.58 -5.09 17.34
N CYS A 31 -1.03 -3.90 17.75
CA CYS A 31 -2.44 -3.57 17.84
C CYS A 31 -2.95 -3.06 16.49
N PRO A 32 -4.22 -3.30 16.14
CA PRO A 32 -4.82 -2.71 14.95
C PRO A 32 -4.75 -1.17 15.02
N VAL A 33 -4.22 -0.56 13.95
CA VAL A 33 -4.09 0.89 13.87
C VAL A 33 -5.42 1.48 13.40
N THR A 34 -6.22 1.92 14.37
CA THR A 34 -7.60 2.40 14.15
C THR A 34 -7.68 3.92 13.94
N ILE A 35 -8.84 4.42 13.50
CA ILE A 35 -9.11 5.85 13.26
C ILE A 35 -9.22 6.67 14.56
N GLN A 36 -9.43 6.04 15.72
CA GLN A 36 -9.76 6.75 16.98
C GLN A 36 -8.72 7.79 17.40
N ASN A 37 -7.49 7.72 16.87
CA ASN A 37 -6.55 8.84 16.91
C ASN A 37 -5.72 8.88 15.61
N THR A 38 -6.30 9.46 14.55
CA THR A 38 -5.73 9.45 13.19
C THR A 38 -4.27 9.93 13.15
N ASP A 39 -3.91 11.03 13.83
CA ASP A 39 -2.53 11.51 13.82
C ASP A 39 -1.56 10.58 14.56
N SER A 40 -1.95 10.05 15.72
CA SER A 40 -1.11 9.10 16.47
C SER A 40 -0.96 7.76 15.76
N ALA A 41 -2.04 7.31 15.12
CA ALA A 41 -2.05 6.14 14.26
C ALA A 41 -1.07 6.29 13.10
N ILE A 42 -1.16 7.40 12.35
CA ILE A 42 -0.25 7.68 11.24
C ILE A 42 1.20 7.80 11.73
N ALA A 43 1.44 8.48 12.86
CA ALA A 43 2.77 8.57 13.46
C ALA A 43 3.34 7.19 13.83
N SER A 44 2.51 6.31 14.41
CA SER A 44 2.88 4.92 14.72
C SER A 44 3.28 4.15 13.46
N ILE A 45 2.46 4.20 12.40
CA ILE A 45 2.76 3.56 11.11
C ILE A 45 4.09 4.06 10.55
N LEU A 46 4.28 5.38 10.49
CA LEU A 46 5.51 5.97 9.96
C LEU A 46 6.74 5.58 10.78
N SER A 47 6.60 5.48 12.10
CA SER A 47 7.66 5.00 12.99
C SER A 47 7.99 3.52 12.74
N GLN A 48 6.98 2.66 12.65
CA GLN A 48 7.16 1.24 12.31
C GLN A 48 7.83 1.06 10.95
N MET A 49 7.39 1.81 9.93
CA MET A 49 7.99 1.75 8.61
C MET A 49 9.42 2.31 8.61
N ALA A 50 9.72 3.35 9.38
CA ALA A 50 11.09 3.85 9.52
C ALA A 50 12.03 2.80 10.13
N ALA A 51 11.57 2.07 11.15
CA ALA A 51 12.34 1.00 11.79
C ALA A 51 12.62 -0.18 10.83
N GLN A 52 11.72 -0.45 9.88
CA GLN A 52 11.86 -1.51 8.89
C GLN A 52 12.60 -1.07 7.62
N SER A 53 13.06 0.18 7.54
CA SER A 53 13.66 0.71 6.32
C SER A 53 14.96 -0.03 5.95
N PRO A 54 15.17 -0.38 4.67
CA PRO A 54 16.44 -0.97 4.22
C PRO A 54 17.66 -0.08 4.50
N LYS A 55 17.47 1.24 4.67
CA LYS A 55 18.52 2.17 5.09
C LYS A 55 18.86 2.08 6.59
N ALA A 56 17.94 1.61 7.43
CA ALA A 56 18.16 1.51 8.87
C ALA A 56 19.15 0.38 9.25
N VAL A 57 19.29 -0.64 8.40
CA VAL A 57 20.19 -1.78 8.62
C VAL A 57 21.68 -1.40 8.51
N LEU A 58 22.02 -0.26 7.90
CA LEU A 58 23.40 0.20 7.74
C LEU A 58 24.01 0.87 8.99
N THR A 59 23.26 1.08 10.07
CA THR A 59 23.74 1.88 11.23
C THR A 59 23.92 1.08 12.53
N THR A 60 23.86 -0.25 12.48
CA THR A 60 24.11 -1.08 13.69
C THR A 60 25.08 -2.22 13.42
N THR A 61 26.24 -1.89 12.85
CA THR A 61 27.46 -2.63 13.21
C THR A 61 28.06 -1.91 14.39
N SER A 62 27.68 -2.34 15.60
CA SER A 62 28.37 -1.96 16.83
C SER A 62 29.80 -2.48 16.73
N ILE A 63 30.71 -1.63 16.26
CA ILE A 63 32.14 -1.80 16.51
C ILE A 63 32.37 -1.73 18.01
N THR A 64 32.45 -2.88 18.66
CA THR A 64 33.17 -3.01 19.93
C THR A 64 34.66 -2.85 19.63
N GLY A 65 35.08 -1.60 19.41
CA GLY A 65 36.47 -1.21 19.27
C GLY A 65 36.98 -0.55 20.54
N SER A 66 37.90 -1.21 21.24
CA SER A 66 38.85 -0.52 22.13
C SER A 66 39.62 0.56 21.35
N PRO A 67 40.06 1.65 22.02
CA PRO A 67 40.59 2.81 21.32
C PRO A 67 42.04 2.56 20.90
N VAL A 68 42.37 2.87 19.65
CA VAL A 68 43.77 3.11 19.27
C VAL A 68 43.88 4.47 18.58
N ALA A 69 44.87 5.20 19.07
CA ALA A 69 45.19 6.61 18.91
C ALA A 69 45.02 7.22 17.51
N ALA A 70 44.65 8.50 17.56
CA ALA A 70 44.68 9.46 16.46
C ALA A 70 46.09 9.61 15.86
N THR A 71 46.16 9.74 14.54
CA THR A 71 47.20 10.53 13.87
C THR A 71 46.58 11.18 12.65
N ALA A 72 46.57 12.51 12.67
CA ALA A 72 46.07 13.38 11.62
C ALA A 72 47.11 13.55 10.51
N VAL A 73 46.72 13.51 9.23
CA VAL A 73 47.45 14.24 8.16
C VAL A 73 46.52 14.63 6.99
N ALA A 74 46.48 15.95 6.77
CA ALA A 74 46.38 16.74 5.53
C ALA A 74 45.21 16.65 4.51
N LYS A 75 44.68 17.85 4.27
CA LYS A 75 44.03 18.37 3.05
C LYS A 75 44.92 18.21 1.80
N MET A 76 44.30 18.03 0.62
CA MET A 76 44.69 18.77 -0.59
C MET A 76 43.56 18.78 -1.64
N SER A 77 43.59 19.85 -2.42
CA SER A 77 42.61 20.48 -3.28
C SER A 77 42.58 19.95 -4.74
N THR A 78 41.44 20.18 -5.40
CA THR A 78 41.23 20.61 -6.82
C THR A 78 42.15 20.12 -7.95
N THR A 79 41.55 19.57 -9.02
CA THR A 79 41.84 20.01 -10.42
C THR A 79 40.74 19.59 -11.40
N ALA A 80 40.35 20.54 -12.25
CA ALA A 80 39.53 20.36 -13.46
C ALA A 80 40.40 19.92 -14.65
N PRO A 81 39.78 19.57 -15.80
CA PRO A 81 40.37 19.96 -17.08
C PRO A 81 39.36 20.60 -18.05
N THR A 82 39.90 21.55 -18.82
CA THR A 82 39.25 22.36 -19.86
C THR A 82 39.61 21.82 -21.24
N SER A 83 38.69 22.01 -22.20
CA SER A 83 38.86 22.13 -23.67
C SER A 83 39.35 20.94 -24.50
N ALA A 84 38.58 20.56 -25.51
CA ALA A 84 38.70 21.16 -26.85
C ALA A 84 37.67 20.61 -27.86
N LYS A 85 37.14 21.54 -28.68
CA LYS A 85 36.34 21.40 -29.91
C LYS A 85 37.33 21.35 -31.12
N PRO A 86 37.02 20.76 -32.30
CA PRO A 86 36.31 21.45 -33.41
C PRO A 86 35.31 20.51 -34.17
N THR A 87 34.08 20.91 -34.55
CA THR A 87 33.61 21.72 -35.70
C THR A 87 33.18 20.91 -36.94
N ALA A 88 31.98 21.27 -37.45
CA ALA A 88 31.39 21.06 -38.79
C ALA A 88 30.88 19.64 -39.14
N ALA A 89 29.76 19.44 -39.85
CA ALA A 89 28.76 20.34 -40.45
C ALA A 89 27.44 19.58 -40.67
N SER A 90 26.36 20.35 -40.78
CA SER A 90 25.01 20.06 -41.26
C SER A 90 24.95 19.34 -42.61
N THR A 91 23.97 18.46 -42.87
CA THR A 91 22.80 18.77 -43.73
C THR A 91 21.83 17.59 -43.97
N THR A 92 20.53 17.92 -43.89
CA THR A 92 19.38 17.44 -44.68
C THR A 92 18.87 15.99 -44.53
N SER A 93 17.81 15.83 -43.73
CA SER A 93 16.86 14.71 -43.82
C SER A 93 15.78 15.04 -44.87
N LYS A 94 15.76 14.31 -45.99
CA LYS A 94 14.61 14.25 -46.90
C LYS A 94 13.93 12.89 -46.74
N ALA A 95 12.68 12.94 -46.27
CA ALA A 95 11.78 11.80 -46.20
C ALA A 95 11.45 11.26 -47.61
N LYS A 96 11.41 9.94 -47.75
CA LYS A 96 10.88 9.26 -48.94
C LYS A 96 9.83 8.24 -48.51
N THR A 97 8.60 8.50 -48.95
CA THR A 97 7.48 7.56 -48.99
C THR A 97 7.78 6.42 -49.96
N SER A 98 7.50 5.17 -49.59
CA SER A 98 7.11 4.16 -50.58
C SER A 98 6.31 3.02 -49.93
N THR A 99 5.39 2.53 -50.75
CA THR A 99 4.21 1.70 -50.53
C THR A 99 4.52 0.20 -50.69
N SER A 100 3.72 -0.64 -50.01
CA SER A 100 3.23 -1.98 -50.41
C SER A 100 4.23 -3.03 -50.96
N SER A 101 4.24 -4.25 -50.38
CA SER A 101 3.70 -5.46 -51.04
C SER A 101 3.99 -6.77 -50.28
N LYS A 102 3.00 -7.66 -50.32
CA LYS A 102 2.95 -9.05 -49.82
C LYS A 102 3.95 -9.98 -50.53
N LYS A 103 4.50 -10.99 -49.83
CA LYS A 103 4.62 -12.37 -50.35
C LYS A 103 4.87 -13.42 -49.25
N ARG A 104 4.15 -14.56 -49.40
CA ARG A 104 4.25 -15.83 -48.66
C ARG A 104 5.59 -16.53 -48.93
N GLN A 105 6.10 -17.33 -47.98
CA GLN A 105 6.40 -18.78 -48.18
C GLN A 105 6.91 -19.53 -46.93
N ARG A 106 6.33 -20.74 -46.75
CA ARG A 106 6.85 -22.05 -46.26
C ARG A 106 7.42 -22.24 -44.83
N ARG A 107 6.57 -22.85 -44.00
CA ARG A 107 6.63 -24.18 -43.34
C ARG A 107 7.99 -24.79 -42.90
N ALA A 108 8.00 -25.15 -41.61
CA ALA A 108 8.62 -26.31 -40.92
C ALA A 108 9.86 -26.05 -40.05
N ALA A 109 9.69 -26.14 -38.73
CA ALA A 109 10.44 -27.05 -37.86
C ALA A 109 9.89 -26.97 -36.42
N THR A 110 9.23 -28.04 -36.00
CA THR A 110 8.81 -28.32 -34.64
C THR A 110 10.06 -28.46 -33.77
N THR A 111 10.31 -27.51 -32.87
CA THR A 111 11.25 -27.70 -31.77
C THR A 111 10.48 -27.38 -30.51
N SER A 112 10.03 -28.43 -29.84
CA SER A 112 9.42 -28.36 -28.51
C SER A 112 10.50 -27.95 -27.51
N SER A 113 10.78 -26.65 -27.43
CA SER A 113 11.53 -26.08 -26.33
C SER A 113 10.56 -25.91 -25.18
N SER A 114 10.64 -26.84 -24.22
CA SER A 114 10.04 -26.71 -22.90
C SER A 114 10.51 -25.39 -22.28
N VAL A 115 9.68 -24.36 -22.39
CA VAL A 115 9.83 -23.15 -21.59
C VAL A 115 9.49 -23.53 -20.16
N ALA A 116 10.52 -23.93 -19.42
CA ALA A 116 10.51 -23.80 -17.98
C ALA A 116 10.06 -22.37 -17.69
N ALA A 117 8.94 -22.24 -16.99
CA ALA A 117 8.41 -20.95 -16.57
C ALA A 117 9.40 -20.34 -15.58
N ALA A 118 10.41 -19.66 -16.12
CA ALA A 118 11.19 -18.71 -15.37
C ALA A 118 10.21 -17.59 -15.00
N THR A 119 9.86 -17.51 -13.73
CA THR A 119 9.26 -16.31 -13.16
C THR A 119 10.30 -15.20 -13.32
N THR A 120 10.30 -14.53 -14.48
CA THR A 120 11.11 -13.33 -14.70
C THR A 120 10.63 -12.32 -13.67
N SER A 121 11.44 -12.10 -12.63
CA SER A 121 11.30 -10.92 -11.80
C SER A 121 11.21 -9.71 -12.74
N ALA A 122 10.18 -8.88 -12.56
CA ALA A 122 9.99 -7.72 -13.42
C ALA A 122 11.30 -6.90 -13.45
N ALA A 123 11.76 -6.57 -14.66
CA ALA A 123 12.99 -5.82 -14.81
C ALA A 123 12.87 -4.48 -14.08
N ALA A 124 13.95 -4.04 -13.42
CA ALA A 124 13.99 -2.76 -12.74
C ALA A 124 13.47 -1.64 -13.67
N CYS A 125 12.68 -0.74 -13.12
CA CYS A 125 12.11 0.41 -13.81
C CYS A 125 11.07 0.10 -14.90
N SER A 126 10.61 -1.16 -14.99
CA SER A 126 9.46 -1.50 -15.83
C SER A 126 8.16 -0.96 -15.23
N SER A 127 7.24 -0.48 -16.07
CA SER A 127 5.93 0.00 -15.64
C SER A 127 5.18 -1.07 -14.84
N MET A 128 4.68 -0.67 -13.68
CA MET A 128 3.75 -1.48 -12.89
C MET A 128 2.33 -1.35 -13.46
N PRO A 129 1.50 -2.40 -13.38
CA PRO A 129 0.10 -2.32 -13.76
C PRO A 129 -0.65 -1.19 -13.04
N ASN A 130 -1.71 -0.69 -13.66
CA ASN A 130 -2.72 0.17 -13.05
C ASN A 130 -4.09 -0.38 -13.45
N PHE A 131 -4.98 -0.54 -12.48
CA PHE A 131 -6.28 -1.21 -12.68
C PHE A 131 -7.44 -0.22 -12.83
N GLY A 132 -7.16 0.98 -13.33
CA GLY A 132 -8.15 1.99 -13.65
C GLY A 132 -8.43 3.00 -12.55
N TYR A 133 -7.79 2.88 -11.38
CA TYR A 133 -7.84 3.93 -10.36
C TYR A 133 -6.89 5.08 -10.76
N THR A 134 -7.46 6.26 -10.95
CA THR A 134 -6.76 7.40 -11.58
C THR A 134 -6.28 8.46 -10.59
N TYR A 135 -6.86 8.49 -9.38
CA TYR A 135 -6.47 9.47 -8.38
C TYR A 135 -5.15 9.07 -7.71
N THR A 136 -4.25 10.03 -7.52
CA THR A 136 -3.04 9.85 -6.72
C THR A 136 -2.76 11.16 -6.00
N PRO A 137 -2.48 11.13 -4.68
CA PRO A 137 -2.11 12.33 -3.95
C PRO A 137 -0.94 13.07 -4.62
N SER A 138 -1.05 14.40 -4.74
CA SER A 138 -0.03 15.21 -5.42
C SER A 138 1.31 15.19 -4.70
N ASN A 139 1.29 15.13 -3.36
CA ASN A 139 2.48 14.90 -2.55
C ASN A 139 2.79 13.40 -2.51
N ALA A 140 3.95 13.03 -3.05
CA ALA A 140 4.38 11.65 -3.16
C ALA A 140 4.80 11.00 -1.82
N ALA A 141 4.90 11.76 -0.72
CA ALA A 141 5.33 11.22 0.57
C ALA A 141 4.34 10.17 1.12
N PRO A 142 4.82 9.07 1.74
CA PRO A 142 3.93 8.09 2.39
C PRO A 142 3.02 8.71 3.45
N SER A 143 3.53 9.69 4.19
CA SER A 143 2.76 10.44 5.20
C SER A 143 1.61 11.24 4.57
N ALA A 144 1.81 11.81 3.37
CA ALA A 144 0.76 12.52 2.66
C ALA A 144 -0.31 11.57 2.15
N PHE A 145 0.07 10.39 1.65
CA PHE A 145 -0.88 9.33 1.27
C PHE A 145 -1.75 8.89 2.46
N LEU A 146 -1.16 8.69 3.64
CA LEU A 146 -1.90 8.31 4.85
C LEU A 146 -2.85 9.42 5.35
N LYS A 147 -2.53 10.70 5.08
CA LYS A 147 -3.33 11.87 5.47
C LYS A 147 -4.29 12.36 4.38
N ASP A 148 -4.36 11.66 3.25
CA ASP A 148 -5.09 12.15 2.08
C ASP A 148 -6.61 12.20 2.32
N SER A 149 -7.19 13.38 2.19
CA SER A 149 -8.62 13.61 2.45
C SER A 149 -9.52 13.04 1.36
N THR A 150 -9.02 12.90 0.13
CA THR A 150 -9.79 12.36 -1.01
C THR A 150 -9.91 10.85 -0.93
N LEU A 151 -8.84 10.15 -0.54
CA LEU A 151 -8.90 8.73 -0.21
C LEU A 151 -9.82 8.52 1.01
N ARG A 152 -9.68 9.39 2.03
CA ARG A 152 -10.50 9.33 3.24
C ARG A 152 -11.99 9.46 3.01
N SER A 153 -12.44 10.39 2.17
CA SER A 153 -13.86 10.54 1.87
C SER A 153 -14.45 9.29 1.22
N GLN A 154 -13.68 8.60 0.37
CA GLN A 154 -14.13 7.37 -0.32
C GLN A 154 -14.34 6.20 0.65
N TYR A 155 -13.36 5.88 1.50
CA TYR A 155 -13.51 4.72 2.40
C TYR A 155 -14.46 4.98 3.58
N MET A 156 -14.64 6.25 3.99
CA MET A 156 -15.59 6.63 5.05
C MET A 156 -17.04 6.71 4.56
N SER A 157 -17.26 6.92 3.26
CA SER A 157 -18.61 6.90 2.65
C SER A 157 -19.03 5.51 2.17
N ALA A 158 -18.16 4.52 2.32
CA ALA A 158 -18.42 3.13 1.96
C ALA A 158 -19.59 2.55 2.78
N THR A 159 -20.45 1.79 2.11
CA THR A 159 -21.60 1.12 2.73
C THR A 159 -21.33 -0.37 2.91
N VAL A 160 -22.12 -1.00 3.77
CA VAL A 160 -22.09 -2.45 3.98
C VAL A 160 -22.85 -3.13 2.83
N PRO A 161 -22.24 -4.07 2.09
CA PRO A 161 -22.94 -4.84 1.06
C PRO A 161 -24.05 -5.73 1.66
N SER A 162 -25.04 -6.08 0.85
CA SER A 162 -26.13 -6.98 1.26
C SER A 162 -25.58 -8.35 1.67
N ASN A 163 -26.07 -8.91 2.78
CA ASN A 163 -25.62 -10.18 3.39
C ASN A 163 -24.20 -10.16 3.95
N TYR A 164 -23.63 -8.98 4.20
CA TYR A 164 -22.36 -8.82 4.91
C TYR A 164 -22.55 -8.01 6.19
N VAL A 165 -21.68 -8.25 7.17
CA VAL A 165 -21.50 -7.41 8.37
C VAL A 165 -20.17 -6.67 8.31
N TRP A 166 -20.19 -5.44 8.80
CA TRP A 166 -18.97 -4.66 9.01
C TRP A 166 -18.19 -5.22 10.19
N ARG A 167 -16.89 -5.47 10.02
CA ARG A 167 -16.00 -5.92 11.09
C ARG A 167 -15.11 -4.80 11.62
N PHE A 168 -14.63 -3.93 10.74
CA PHE A 168 -13.86 -2.73 11.06
C PHE A 168 -13.81 -1.77 9.88
N ALA A 169 -13.57 -0.49 10.15
CA ALA A 169 -13.61 0.58 9.16
C ALA A 169 -12.40 1.51 9.25
N GLY A 170 -11.81 1.79 8.08
CA GLY A 170 -10.87 2.87 7.85
C GLY A 170 -9.50 2.70 8.51
N PHE A 171 -9.06 1.46 8.74
CA PHE A 171 -7.77 1.19 9.38
C PHE A 171 -6.60 1.54 8.45
N TYR A 172 -5.44 1.80 9.03
CA TYR A 172 -4.18 2.06 8.32
C TYR A 172 -3.37 0.78 8.04
N ALA A 173 -4.05 -0.36 8.08
CA ALA A 173 -3.45 -1.68 7.90
C ALA A 173 -4.47 -2.62 7.26
N SER A 174 -4.00 -3.47 6.34
CA SER A 174 -4.80 -4.55 5.79
C SER A 174 -4.76 -5.78 6.70
N VAL A 175 -5.70 -6.70 6.46
CA VAL A 175 -5.77 -7.97 7.16
C VAL A 175 -4.58 -8.85 6.76
N SER A 176 -3.99 -9.52 7.75
CA SER A 176 -3.04 -10.60 7.59
C SER A 176 -3.46 -11.74 8.52
N GLN A 177 -4.16 -12.73 7.98
CA GLN A 177 -4.69 -13.87 8.75
C GLN A 177 -4.72 -15.16 7.95
N ALA A 178 -4.91 -16.28 8.66
CA ALA A 178 -5.16 -17.58 8.05
C ALA A 178 -6.42 -17.57 7.17
N GLY A 179 -6.40 -18.37 6.11
CA GLY A 179 -7.49 -18.47 5.16
C GLY A 179 -7.47 -17.39 4.07
N TYR A 180 -6.41 -16.58 3.95
CA TYR A 180 -6.20 -15.74 2.76
C TYR A 180 -6.28 -16.59 1.48
N MET A 181 -7.04 -16.11 0.50
CA MET A 181 -7.27 -16.82 -0.76
C MET A 181 -6.52 -16.15 -1.90
N PHE A 182 -6.88 -14.90 -2.20
CA PHE A 182 -6.30 -14.08 -3.25
C PHE A 182 -6.69 -12.61 -3.02
N TYR A 183 -6.15 -11.71 -3.83
CA TYR A 183 -6.66 -10.36 -3.95
C TYR A 183 -7.00 -10.07 -5.41
N THR A 184 -7.85 -9.05 -5.61
CA THR A 184 -8.03 -8.40 -6.91
C THR A 184 -7.87 -6.90 -6.74
N GLU A 185 -7.51 -6.23 -7.82
CA GLU A 185 -7.47 -4.77 -7.89
C GLU A 185 -8.70 -4.25 -8.63
N LEU A 186 -9.24 -3.13 -8.15
CA LEU A 186 -10.42 -2.48 -8.70
C LEU A 186 -10.08 -1.09 -9.21
N SER A 187 -10.91 -0.58 -10.13
CA SER A 187 -10.82 0.80 -10.62
C SER A 187 -11.41 1.83 -9.66
N SER A 188 -12.12 1.39 -8.61
CA SER A 188 -12.74 2.26 -7.60
C SER A 188 -12.90 1.53 -6.26
N TYR A 189 -13.03 2.31 -5.18
CA TYR A 189 -13.28 1.78 -3.84
C TYR A 189 -14.74 1.34 -3.70
N SER A 190 -15.00 0.06 -4.00
CA SER A 190 -16.36 -0.51 -4.01
C SER A 190 -16.47 -1.80 -3.20
N PRO A 191 -16.95 -1.74 -1.93
CA PRO A 191 -17.26 -2.95 -1.16
C PRO A 191 -18.27 -3.86 -1.86
N THR A 192 -19.23 -3.30 -2.61
CA THR A 192 -20.22 -4.07 -3.36
C THR A 192 -19.57 -4.92 -4.46
N GLN A 193 -18.56 -4.39 -5.16
CA GLN A 193 -17.81 -5.19 -6.15
C GLN A 193 -16.98 -6.28 -5.48
N CYS A 194 -16.31 -5.99 -4.35
CA CYS A 194 -15.63 -7.06 -3.61
C CYS A 194 -16.62 -8.14 -3.15
N ALA A 195 -17.79 -7.75 -2.62
CA ALA A 195 -18.83 -8.70 -2.19
C ALA A 195 -19.29 -9.59 -3.35
N ALA A 196 -19.55 -9.04 -4.53
CA ALA A 196 -19.94 -9.83 -5.70
C ALA A 196 -18.87 -10.88 -6.09
N ILE A 197 -17.58 -10.52 -6.00
CA ILE A 197 -16.47 -11.44 -6.25
C ILE A 197 -16.37 -12.53 -5.17
N CYS A 198 -16.58 -12.16 -3.91
CA CYS A 198 -16.64 -13.10 -2.80
C CYS A 198 -17.88 -14.01 -2.88
N ASP A 199 -19.01 -13.53 -3.41
CA ASP A 199 -20.24 -14.32 -3.59
C ASP A 199 -20.12 -15.32 -4.73
N ALA A 200 -19.38 -14.97 -5.78
CA ALA A 200 -19.05 -15.90 -6.86
C ALA A 200 -18.11 -17.04 -6.42
N ASN A 201 -17.53 -16.97 -5.21
CA ASN A 201 -16.68 -18.01 -4.65
C ASN A 201 -17.27 -18.58 -3.36
N THR A 202 -17.78 -19.81 -3.40
CA THR A 202 -18.43 -20.47 -2.25
C THR A 202 -17.53 -20.63 -1.02
N ALA A 203 -16.21 -20.70 -1.21
CA ALA A 203 -15.24 -20.76 -0.13
C ALA A 203 -14.99 -19.40 0.53
N CYS A 204 -15.33 -18.28 -0.11
CA CYS A 204 -15.10 -16.95 0.46
C CYS A 204 -16.12 -16.62 1.56
N LYS A 205 -15.59 -16.24 2.74
CA LYS A 205 -16.35 -15.89 3.96
C LYS A 205 -16.17 -14.43 4.38
N GLY A 206 -15.21 -13.72 3.80
CA GLY A 206 -15.03 -12.30 4.05
C GLY A 206 -13.98 -11.68 3.15
N PHE A 207 -13.93 -10.37 3.17
CA PHE A 207 -12.94 -9.61 2.42
C PHE A 207 -12.50 -8.35 3.16
N ASN A 208 -11.33 -7.85 2.81
CA ASN A 208 -10.80 -6.57 3.25
C ASN A 208 -10.47 -5.72 2.03
N ILE A 209 -11.14 -4.58 1.89
CA ILE A 209 -10.86 -3.59 0.85
C ILE A 209 -10.03 -2.44 1.43
N TYR A 210 -9.03 -1.97 0.70
CA TYR A 210 -8.12 -0.90 1.14
C TYR A 210 -7.45 -0.19 -0.05
N PHE A 211 -6.91 1.00 0.20
CA PHE A 211 -5.98 1.67 -0.72
C PHE A 211 -4.55 1.31 -0.38
N GLU A 212 -3.73 1.01 -1.39
CA GLU A 212 -2.30 0.76 -1.24
C GLU A 212 -1.48 1.77 -2.05
N ARG A 213 -0.50 2.41 -1.41
CA ARG A 213 0.50 3.24 -2.10
C ARG A 213 1.49 2.33 -2.78
N VAL A 214 1.40 2.21 -4.10
CA VAL A 214 2.26 1.33 -4.91
C VAL A 214 3.16 2.15 -5.84
N PRO A 215 4.30 1.60 -6.28
CA PRO A 215 5.17 2.31 -7.20
C PRO A 215 4.63 2.25 -8.65
N LYS A 216 4.78 3.32 -9.44
CA LYS A 216 4.45 3.31 -10.88
C LYS A 216 5.41 2.49 -11.72
N LEU A 217 6.64 2.32 -11.25
CA LEU A 217 7.68 1.51 -11.88
C LEU A 217 8.16 0.46 -10.87
N THR A 218 8.64 -0.68 -11.34
CA THR A 218 9.24 -1.70 -10.47
C THR A 218 10.49 -1.11 -9.80
N PRO A 219 10.52 -0.94 -8.45
CA PRO A 219 11.67 -0.34 -7.79
C PRO A 219 12.92 -1.22 -7.93
N GLY A 220 14.03 -0.61 -8.32
CA GLY A 220 15.31 -1.31 -8.53
C GLY A 220 16.41 -0.34 -8.92
N ASP A 221 17.51 -0.86 -9.46
CA ASP A 221 18.64 -0.06 -9.90
C ASP A 221 18.20 0.99 -10.93
N GLY A 222 18.59 2.25 -10.73
CA GLY A 222 18.16 3.38 -11.56
C GLY A 222 16.79 3.98 -11.22
N CYS A 223 15.98 3.34 -10.38
CA CYS A 223 14.66 3.84 -9.95
C CYS A 223 14.25 3.28 -8.58
N THR A 224 15.09 3.47 -7.56
CA THR A 224 14.90 2.86 -6.23
C THR A 224 13.69 3.41 -5.46
N ASN A 225 13.22 4.61 -5.80
CA ASN A 225 12.01 5.23 -5.24
C ASN A 225 11.22 5.97 -6.33
N PRO A 226 10.50 5.25 -7.20
CA PRO A 226 9.76 5.86 -8.30
C PRO A 226 8.52 6.61 -7.79
N ALA A 227 7.88 7.39 -8.66
CA ALA A 227 6.64 8.06 -8.33
C ALA A 227 5.55 7.05 -7.90
N PRO A 228 4.73 7.36 -6.90
CA PRO A 228 3.64 6.48 -6.49
C PRO A 228 2.46 6.53 -7.47
N GLN A 229 1.67 5.48 -7.43
CA GLN A 229 0.26 5.43 -7.81
C GLN A 229 -0.52 4.80 -6.66
N VAL A 230 -1.83 4.66 -6.84
CA VAL A 230 -2.73 4.10 -5.84
C VAL A 230 -3.46 2.91 -6.44
N ASP A 231 -3.38 1.78 -5.76
CA ASP A 231 -4.21 0.62 -6.06
C ASP A 231 -5.35 0.51 -5.06
N VAL A 232 -6.53 0.11 -5.55
CA VAL A 232 -7.64 -0.31 -4.70
C VAL A 232 -7.63 -1.83 -4.67
N LYS A 233 -7.36 -2.42 -3.52
CA LYS A 233 -7.26 -3.88 -3.37
C LYS A 233 -8.43 -4.43 -2.58
N CYS A 234 -9.03 -5.53 -3.05
CA CYS A 234 -9.87 -6.41 -2.25
C CYS A 234 -9.10 -7.70 -1.98
N ALA A 235 -8.73 -7.96 -0.73
CA ALA A 235 -8.20 -9.25 -0.29
C ALA A 235 -9.33 -10.14 0.22
N PHE A 236 -9.39 -11.39 -0.23
CA PHE A 236 -10.46 -12.34 0.07
C PHE A 236 -9.98 -13.45 1.01
N TYR A 237 -10.87 -13.88 1.89
CA TYR A 237 -10.58 -14.85 2.94
C TYR A 237 -11.65 -15.94 2.98
N SER A 238 -11.20 -17.17 3.20
CA SER A 238 -12.03 -18.35 3.47
C SER A 238 -12.51 -18.44 4.92
N THR A 239 -12.16 -17.45 5.72
CA THR A 239 -12.56 -17.27 7.12
C THR A 239 -13.17 -15.88 7.30
N ALA A 240 -13.92 -15.70 8.38
CA ALA A 240 -14.38 -14.37 8.78
C ALA A 240 -13.18 -13.44 9.00
N VAL A 241 -13.24 -12.22 8.50
CA VAL A 241 -12.18 -11.22 8.73
C VAL A 241 -12.31 -10.63 10.12
N SER A 242 -11.18 -10.43 10.80
CA SER A 242 -11.14 -9.88 12.16
C SER A 242 -10.31 -8.61 12.19
N GLU A 243 -10.76 -7.63 12.98
CA GLU A 243 -10.01 -6.38 13.21
C GLU A 243 -8.67 -6.63 13.89
N ALA A 244 -8.58 -7.63 14.77
CA ALA A 244 -7.35 -8.00 15.47
C ALA A 244 -6.23 -8.44 14.52
N ASN A 245 -6.59 -8.85 13.30
CA ASN A 245 -5.65 -9.29 12.28
C ASN A 245 -5.35 -8.20 11.23
N ALA A 246 -5.91 -7.00 11.36
CA ALA A 246 -5.59 -5.86 10.51
C ALA A 246 -4.25 -5.23 10.95
N VAL A 247 -3.16 -5.95 10.67
CA VAL A 247 -1.80 -5.65 11.15
C VAL A 247 -0.78 -5.44 10.02
N ASN A 248 -1.15 -5.68 8.76
CA ASN A 248 -0.26 -5.44 7.63
C ASN A 248 -0.27 -3.95 7.27
N VAL A 249 0.74 -3.23 7.76
CA VAL A 249 0.91 -1.77 7.56
C VAL A 249 1.59 -1.41 6.23
N GLY A 250 2.02 -2.42 5.45
CA GLY A 250 2.78 -2.24 4.22
C GLY A 250 4.18 -2.84 4.29
N SER A 251 5.04 -2.47 3.34
CA SER A 251 6.38 -3.03 3.21
C SER A 251 7.33 -2.10 2.44
N TRP A 252 8.62 -2.39 2.48
CA TRP A 252 9.61 -1.70 1.67
C TRP A 252 9.91 -2.46 0.38
N ARG A 253 10.03 -1.72 -0.73
CA ARG A 253 10.51 -2.20 -2.03
C ARG A 253 11.65 -1.30 -2.48
N SER A 254 12.89 -1.74 -2.30
CA SER A 254 14.07 -0.85 -2.40
C SER A 254 13.90 0.37 -1.49
N SER A 255 13.99 1.60 -2.00
CA SER A 255 13.76 2.83 -1.23
C SER A 255 12.30 3.33 -1.30
N PHE A 256 11.39 2.56 -1.90
CA PHE A 256 9.97 2.89 -1.95
C PHE A 256 9.22 2.28 -0.77
N ASN A 257 8.47 3.11 -0.05
CA ASN A 257 7.67 2.71 1.09
C ASN A 257 6.20 2.47 0.67
N VAL A 258 5.78 1.20 0.62
CA VAL A 258 4.38 0.82 0.41
C VAL A 258 3.65 0.96 1.73
N VAL A 259 2.59 1.77 1.76
CA VAL A 259 1.72 1.96 2.94
C VAL A 259 0.26 1.73 2.56
N ILE A 260 -0.55 1.40 3.56
CA ILE A 260 -1.97 1.07 3.39
C ILE A 260 -2.83 2.08 4.15
N THR A 261 -3.96 2.46 3.57
CA THR A 261 -4.96 3.31 4.24
C THR A 261 -6.37 2.89 3.88
N GLY A 262 -7.33 3.27 4.73
CA GLY A 262 -8.74 3.10 4.44
C GLY A 262 -9.17 1.65 4.39
N ALA A 263 -8.61 0.79 5.23
CA ALA A 263 -8.97 -0.62 5.23
C ALA A 263 -10.33 -0.86 5.92
N ASN A 264 -11.30 -1.37 5.16
CA ASN A 264 -12.59 -1.84 5.67
C ASN A 264 -12.67 -3.37 5.55
N GLY A 265 -13.15 -4.04 6.60
CA GLY A 265 -13.35 -5.49 6.64
C GLY A 265 -14.81 -5.87 6.70
N TYR A 266 -15.22 -6.84 5.87
CA TYR A 266 -16.59 -7.33 5.77
C TYR A 266 -16.62 -8.86 5.85
N THR A 267 -17.53 -9.42 6.64
CA THR A 267 -17.75 -10.88 6.75
C THR A 267 -19.15 -11.21 6.26
N LYS A 268 -19.29 -12.31 5.52
CA LYS A 268 -20.59 -12.82 5.05
C LYS A 268 -21.41 -13.31 6.25
N MET A 269 -22.70 -12.98 6.28
CA MET A 269 -23.66 -13.45 7.30
C MET A 269 -23.95 -14.95 7.18
#